data_AF-A0A950DMD2-F1
#
_entry.id   AF-A0A950DMD2-F1
#
_cell.length_a   1.000
_cell.length_b   1.000
_cell.length_c   1.000
_cell.angle_alpha   90.00
_cell.angle_beta   90.00
_cell.angle_gamma   90.00
#
_symmetry.space_group_name_H-M   'P 1'
#
loop_
_entity.id
_entity.type
_entity.pdbx_description
1 polymer ?
#
loop_
_entity_poly.entity_id
_entity_poly.type
_entity_poly.pdbx_seq_one_letter_code
_entity_poly.pdbx_strand_id
1 'polypeptide(L)' 'MGFGTKNRQKQTAEICKQHLREKYPDKLGLVEEFIVETEGPSKNCDVTRWGQFTDIKGIKKEMFQRLEARFENWLNP' A
#
# COMPACT_ATOMS: atom_id res chain seq x y z
N MET A 1 20.32 15.64 4.58
CA MET A 1 19.26 15.90 3.58
C MET A 1 18.53 14.59 3.28
N GLY A 2 17.28 14.42 3.73
CA GLY A 2 16.53 13.16 3.57
C GLY A 2 15.03 13.38 3.30
N PHE A 3 14.69 14.44 2.56
CA PHE A 3 13.31 14.82 2.28
C PHE A 3 12.70 14.14 1.03
N GLY A 4 13.49 13.43 0.23
CA GLY A 4 13.01 12.80 -1.01
C GLY A 4 12.21 11.50 -0.83
N THR A 5 12.42 10.76 0.26
CA THR A 5 11.81 9.43 0.47
C THR A 5 10.34 9.53 0.92
N LYS A 6 10.00 10.52 1.74
CA LYS A 6 8.62 10.73 2.23
C LYS A 6 7.62 10.99 1.11
N ASN A 7 8.02 11.75 0.09
CA ASN A 7 7.16 12.03 -1.07
C ASN A 7 6.93 10.77 -1.91
N ARG A 8 7.98 9.95 -2.08
CA ARG A 8 7.88 8.68 -2.80
C ARG A 8 7.00 7.67 -2.07
N GLN A 9 7.11 7.58 -0.75
CA GLN A 9 6.28 6.72 0.10
C GLN A 9 4.79 7.10 0.04
N LYS A 10 4.48 8.39 0.15
CA LYS A 10 3.10 8.89 -0.02
C LYS A 10 2.54 8.55 -1.41
N GLN A 11 3.34 8.74 -2.44
CA GLN A 11 2.94 8.42 -3.81
C GLN A 11 2.74 6.91 -4.00
N THR A 12 3.60 6.07 -3.40
CA THR A 12 3.41 4.61 -3.37
C THR A 12 2.11 4.25 -2.66
N ALA A 13 1.82 4.84 -1.50
CA ALA A 13 0.58 4.59 -0.77
C ALA A 13 -0.64 4.89 -1.65
N GLU A 14 -0.72 6.09 -2.23
CA GLU A 14 -1.81 6.50 -3.12
C GLU A 14 -1.99 5.53 -4.31
N ILE A 15 -0.88 5.16 -4.96
CA ILE A 15 -0.87 4.22 -6.10
C ILE A 15 -1.36 2.83 -5.68
N CYS A 16 -0.91 2.32 -4.54
CA CYS A 16 -1.35 1.04 -4.00
C CYS A 16 -2.85 1.05 -3.64
N LYS A 17 -3.32 2.12 -3.00
CA LYS A 17 -4.74 2.32 -2.66
C LYS A 17 -5.60 2.33 -3.91
N GLN A 18 -5.23 3.13 -4.92
CA GLN A 18 -5.93 3.14 -6.20
C GLN A 18 -5.97 1.76 -6.85
N HIS A 19 -4.82 1.07 -6.91
CA HIS A 19 -4.75 -0.24 -7.55
C HIS A 19 -5.65 -1.28 -6.85
N LEU A 20 -5.67 -1.32 -5.51
CA LEU A 20 -6.56 -2.21 -4.77
C LEU A 20 -8.04 -1.86 -4.99
N ARG A 21 -8.40 -0.57 -5.08
CA ARG A 21 -9.78 -0.14 -5.36
C ARG A 21 -10.22 -0.50 -6.78
N GLU A 22 -9.32 -0.39 -7.76
CA GLU A 22 -9.59 -0.78 -9.15
C GLU A 22 -9.65 -2.30 -9.32
N LYS A 23 -8.79 -3.05 -8.62
CA LYS A 23 -8.73 -4.51 -8.68
C LYS A 23 -9.88 -5.18 -7.91
N TYR A 24 -10.23 -4.64 -6.75
CA TYR A 24 -11.25 -5.18 -5.86
C TYR A 24 -12.35 -4.14 -5.59
N PRO A 25 -13.11 -3.71 -6.61
CA PRO A 25 -14.19 -2.74 -6.45
C PRO A 25 -15.31 -3.28 -5.54
N ASP A 26 -15.51 -4.59 -5.50
CA ASP A 26 -16.47 -5.25 -4.62
C ASP A 26 -16.01 -5.35 -3.15
N LYS A 27 -14.70 -5.18 -2.90
CA LYS A 27 -14.10 -5.36 -1.56
C LYS A 27 -13.50 -4.07 -1.02
N LEU A 28 -14.04 -2.91 -1.41
CA LEU A 28 -13.56 -1.60 -0.98
C LEU A 28 -13.44 -1.47 0.54
N GLY A 29 -14.39 -2.01 1.31
CA GLY A 29 -14.31 -2.00 2.78
C GLY A 29 -13.09 -2.76 3.31
N LEU A 30 -12.81 -3.95 2.77
CA LEU A 30 -11.64 -4.75 3.15
C LEU A 30 -10.33 -4.10 2.70
N VAL A 31 -10.35 -3.45 1.53
CA VAL A 31 -9.21 -2.66 1.05
C VAL A 31 -8.92 -1.51 2.03
N GLU A 32 -9.93 -0.79 2.50
CA GLU A 32 -9.77 0.26 3.51
C GLU A 32 -9.27 -0.30 4.85
N GLU A 33 -9.79 -1.44 5.31
CA GLU A 33 -9.27 -2.10 6.52
C GLU A 33 -7.80 -2.51 6.38
N PHE A 34 -7.42 -3.10 5.25
CA PHE A 34 -6.04 -3.46 4.96
C PHE A 34 -5.13 -2.24 4.87
N ILE A 35 -5.61 -1.14 4.30
CA ILE A 35 -4.90 0.13 4.25
C ILE A 35 -4.67 0.66 5.67
N VAL A 36 -5.71 0.65 6.52
CA VAL A 36 -5.62 1.10 7.92
C VAL A 36 -4.70 0.17 8.74
N GLU A 37 -4.68 -1.13 8.48
CA GLU A 37 -3.74 -2.05 9.11
C GLU A 37 -2.29 -1.78 8.65
N THR A 38 -2.12 -1.50 7.35
CA THR A 38 -0.81 -1.21 6.74
C THR A 38 -0.26 0.14 7.19
N GLU A 39 -1.05 1.20 7.15
CA GLU A 39 -0.66 2.55 7.63
C GLU A 39 -0.65 2.63 9.16
N GLY A 40 -1.42 1.77 9.83
CA GLY A 40 -1.73 1.93 11.24
C GLY A 40 -2.92 2.86 11.47
N PRO A 41 -3.53 2.81 12.67
CA PRO A 41 -4.68 3.64 13.01
C PRO A 41 -4.33 5.12 12.88
N SER A 42 -5.31 5.97 12.57
CA SER A 42 -5.14 7.39 12.19
C SER A 42 -4.31 8.23 13.16
N LYS A 43 -4.15 7.80 14.43
CA LYS A 43 -3.27 8.43 15.43
C LYS A 43 -1.77 8.18 15.20
N ASN A 44 -1.39 7.14 14.46
CA ASN A 44 -0.02 6.74 14.18
C ASN A 44 0.13 6.23 12.74
N CYS A 45 -0.39 7.00 11.78
CA CYS A 45 -0.32 6.69 10.35
C CYS A 45 1.13 6.72 9.86
N ASP A 46 1.75 5.55 9.82
CA ASP A 46 3.10 5.28 9.35
C ASP A 46 3.10 4.99 7.85
N VAL A 47 3.00 6.06 7.05
CA VAL A 47 3.19 6.00 5.59
C VAL A 47 4.56 5.44 5.18
N THR A 48 5.50 5.37 6.13
CA THR A 48 6.80 4.73 5.99
C THR A 48 6.70 3.22 5.74
N ARG A 49 5.63 2.56 6.22
CA ARG A 49 5.35 1.14 5.96
C ARG A 49 5.04 0.86 4.49
N TRP A 50 4.46 1.83 3.76
CA TRP A 50 4.36 1.73 2.30
C TRP A 50 5.72 1.76 1.61
N GLY A 51 6.75 2.26 2.29
CA GLY A 51 8.14 2.18 1.86
C GLY A 51 8.62 0.75 1.59
N GLN A 52 8.01 -0.28 2.20
CA GLN A 52 8.33 -1.68 1.90
C GLN A 52 7.86 -2.11 0.49
N PHE A 53 6.85 -1.41 -0.03
CA PHE A 53 6.34 -1.57 -1.38
C PHE A 53 6.99 -0.59 -2.35
N THR A 54 7.61 0.50 -1.86
CA THR A 54 8.33 1.47 -2.69
C THR A 54 9.53 0.81 -3.35
N ASP A 55 9.32 0.33 -4.58
CA ASP A 55 10.38 -0.31 -5.35
C ASP A 55 11.46 0.71 -5.73
N ILE A 56 12.72 0.40 -5.40
CA ILE A 56 13.88 1.26 -5.65
C ILE A 56 14.16 1.36 -7.16
N LYS A 57 13.79 0.33 -7.95
CA LYS A 57 14.08 0.20 -9.39
C LYS A 57 12.96 0.70 -10.31
N GLY A 58 11.83 1.19 -9.77
CA GLY A 58 10.74 1.75 -10.56
C GLY A 58 9.78 0.72 -11.16
N ILE A 59 9.84 -0.54 -10.72
CA ILE A 59 8.97 -1.61 -11.23
C ILE A 59 7.66 -1.61 -10.44
N LYS A 60 6.70 -0.80 -10.89
CA LYS A 60 5.35 -0.73 -10.28
C LYS A 60 4.63 -2.08 -10.29
N LYS A 61 4.89 -2.93 -11.29
CA LYS A 61 4.25 -4.24 -11.44
C LYS A 61 4.59 -5.20 -10.30
N GLU A 62 5.87 -5.28 -9.91
CA GLU A 62 6.32 -6.15 -8.83
C GLU A 62 5.81 -5.65 -7.47
N MET A 63 5.77 -4.32 -7.30
CA MET A 63 5.14 -3.67 -6.16
C MET A 63 3.66 -4.08 -6.02
N PHE A 64 2.89 -4.01 -7.10
CA PHE A 64 1.49 -4.45 -7.08
C PHE A 64 1.35 -5.94 -6.80
N GLN A 65 2.14 -6.79 -7.44
CA GLN A 65 2.07 -8.24 -7.18
C GLN A 65 2.34 -8.58 -5.72
N ARG A 66 3.31 -7.91 -5.05
CA ARG A 66 3.55 -8.10 -3.61
C ARG A 66 2.40 -7.59 -2.76
N LEU A 67 1.82 -6.45 -3.13
CA LEU A 67 0.68 -5.88 -2.45
C LEU A 67 -0.54 -6.80 -2.53
N GLU A 68 -0.85 -7.27 -3.73
CA GLU A 68 -1.93 -8.20 -4.01
C GLU A 68 -1.73 -9.52 -3.27
N ALA A 69 -0.55 -10.14 -3.36
CA ALA A 69 -0.26 -11.37 -2.64
C ALA A 69 -0.43 -11.21 -1.12
N ARG A 70 -0.04 -10.06 -0.57
CA ARG A 70 -0.22 -9.76 0.85
C ARG A 70 -1.68 -9.51 1.22
N PHE A 71 -2.42 -8.83 0.37
CA PHE A 71 -3.86 -8.63 0.54
C PHE A 71 -4.63 -9.95 0.44
N GLU A 72 -4.30 -10.80 -0.53
CA GLU A 72 -4.90 -12.14 -0.68
C GLU A 72 -4.58 -13.04 0.50
N ASN A 73 -3.35 -13.02 1.02
CA ASN A 73 -2.98 -13.75 2.23
C ASN A 73 -3.66 -13.18 3.49
N TRP A 74 -3.91 -11.88 3.54
CA TRP A 74 -4.69 -11.27 4.62
C TRP A 74 -6.17 -11.63 4.54
N LEU A 75 -6.73 -11.72 3.33
CA LEU A 75 -8.12 -12.13 3.08
C LEU A 75 -8.37 -13.62 3.34
N ASN A 76 -7.38 -14.47 3.09
CA ASN A 76 -7.42 -15.92 3.33
C ASN A 76 -6.28 -16.30 4.31
N PRO A 77 -6.52 -16.17 5.62
CA PRO A 77 -5.56 -16.57 6.65
C PRO A 77 -5.29 -18.08 6.69
#